data_AF-A0A7V0U9V3-F1
#
_entry.id   AF-A0A7V0U9V3-F1
#
_cell.length_a   1.000
_cell.length_b   1.000
_cell.length_c   1.000
_cell.angle_alpha   90.00
_cell.angle_beta   90.00
_cell.angle_gamma   90.00
#
_symmetry.space_group_name_H-M   'P 1'
#
loop_
_entity.id
_entity.type
_entity.pdbx_description
1 polymer ?
#
loop_
_entity_poly.entity_id
_entity_poly.type
_entity_poly.pdbx_seq_one_letter_code
_entity_poly.pdbx_strand_id
1 'polypeptide(L)'
;YELDPKTSKVRIEYTAPSYIVPEKINFRYKLDGFDEKWVEAGVRRESEIMNLKPGSYTFMVTVANSDGIWNPEPLKIEFIQKPAFYQTNLFRFLILLVLFAVIYFPVRSKMKKMETHNEELTDMVSETQEELKQVSEELSSKYASSSLGDEDLNYYKKIIEKYMVEEKPYLDDELTIRKLAKLLEIQPHHLSQVINSAFKMNFYTFVNSYRVKEVIKLMKDPERKHHTILAIAYDSGFKSKSSFNTIFKKTTGKTPSEYRDELDFS
;
A
#
# COMPACT_ATOMS: atom_id res chain seq x y z
N TYR A 1 36.84 -38.26 12.58
CA TYR A 1 36.16 -37.93 13.86
C TYR A 1 34.88 -37.15 13.59
N GLU A 2 33.85 -37.29 14.40
CA GLU A 2 32.61 -36.49 14.27
C GLU A 2 32.49 -35.54 15.46
N LEU A 3 32.31 -34.25 15.18
CA LEU A 3 32.12 -33.23 16.19
C LEU A 3 30.64 -33.01 16.46
N ASP A 4 30.30 -32.71 17.72
CA ASP A 4 28.95 -32.32 18.10
C ASP A 4 28.56 -31.02 17.36
N PRO A 5 27.33 -30.90 16.81
CA PRO A 5 26.86 -29.69 16.15
C PRO A 5 26.98 -28.39 16.95
N LYS A 6 27.05 -28.46 18.28
CA LYS A 6 27.21 -27.32 19.19
C LYS A 6 28.67 -27.01 19.52
N THR A 7 29.62 -27.77 18.98
CA THR A 7 31.05 -27.54 19.18
C THR A 7 31.46 -26.20 18.57
N SER A 8 31.74 -25.23 19.43
CA SER A 8 32.15 -23.87 19.01
C SER A 8 33.66 -23.70 18.95
N LYS A 9 34.42 -24.62 19.57
CA LYS A 9 35.87 -24.58 19.67
C LYS A 9 36.46 -25.97 19.54
N VAL A 10 37.44 -26.11 18.65
CA VAL A 10 38.23 -27.34 18.44
C VAL A 10 39.67 -27.01 18.76
N ARG A 11 40.25 -27.73 19.72
CA ARG A 11 41.69 -27.66 20.03
C ARG A 11 42.37 -28.92 19.51
N ILE A 12 43.44 -28.74 18.74
CA ILE A 12 44.26 -29.84 18.24
C ILE A 12 45.68 -29.64 18.76
N GLU A 13 46.15 -30.58 19.55
CA GLU A 13 47.52 -30.62 20.06
C GLU A 13 48.37 -31.55 19.20
N TYR A 14 49.61 -31.14 18.94
CA TYR A 14 50.54 -31.87 18.09
C TYR A 14 51.96 -31.77 18.62
N THR A 15 52.72 -32.85 18.47
CA THR A 15 54.12 -32.94 18.89
C THR A 15 54.92 -33.79 17.92
N ALA A 16 56.23 -33.59 17.89
CA ALA A 16 57.16 -34.41 17.13
C ALA A 16 58.37 -34.74 18.02
N PRO A 17 58.90 -35.97 17.98
CA PRO A 17 60.10 -36.33 18.73
C PRO A 17 61.31 -35.56 18.17
N SER A 18 62.11 -34.95 19.05
CA SER A 18 63.38 -34.28 18.72
C SER A 18 64.45 -34.69 19.72
N TYR A 19 65.59 -35.19 19.23
CA TYR A 19 66.66 -35.76 20.05
C TYR A 19 67.78 -34.77 20.40
N ILE A 20 67.85 -33.61 19.74
CA ILE A 20 69.01 -32.70 19.83
C ILE A 20 68.64 -31.40 20.57
N VAL A 21 67.53 -30.74 20.23
CA VAL A 21 66.93 -29.62 20.98
C VAL A 21 65.42 -29.52 20.69
N PRO A 22 64.52 -29.91 21.61
CA PRO A 22 63.06 -29.86 21.39
C PRO A 22 62.47 -28.46 21.15
N GLU A 23 63.18 -27.41 21.59
CA GLU A 23 62.75 -26.01 21.48
C GLU A 23 63.07 -25.37 20.10
N LYS A 24 63.81 -26.07 19.22
CA LYS A 24 64.25 -25.53 17.92
C LYS A 24 63.46 -26.06 16.71
N ILE A 25 62.39 -26.83 16.92
CA ILE A 25 61.53 -27.30 15.83
C ILE A 25 60.32 -26.38 15.65
N ASN A 26 60.05 -26.04 14.40
CA ASN A 26 58.94 -25.18 14.03
C ASN A 26 57.82 -25.98 13.39
N PHE A 27 56.58 -25.63 13.71
CA PHE A 27 55.39 -26.25 13.16
C PHE A 27 54.65 -25.28 12.27
N ARG A 28 53.99 -25.83 11.26
CA ARG A 28 52.93 -25.15 10.53
C ARG A 28 51.78 -26.10 10.32
N TYR A 29 50.58 -25.55 10.28
CA TYR A 29 49.38 -26.33 10.03
C TYR A 29 48.49 -25.65 9.00
N LYS A 30 47.55 -26.41 8.45
CA LYS A 30 46.49 -25.91 7.57
C LYS A 30 45.23 -26.73 7.81
N LEU A 31 44.09 -26.07 7.97
CA LEU A 31 42.79 -26.72 7.97
C LEU A 31 42.13 -26.59 6.59
N ASP A 32 42.14 -27.67 5.81
CA ASP A 32 41.50 -27.68 4.51
C ASP A 32 39.97 -27.53 4.65
N GLY A 33 39.38 -26.63 3.86
CA GLY A 33 37.99 -26.18 4.00
C GLY A 33 37.77 -24.99 4.95
N PHE A 34 38.82 -24.47 5.61
CA PHE A 34 38.76 -23.26 6.45
C PHE A 34 39.89 -22.28 6.14
N ASP A 35 41.14 -22.74 6.11
CA ASP A 35 42.32 -21.92 5.84
C ASP A 35 42.69 -21.93 4.34
N GLU A 36 42.92 -20.75 3.76
CA GLU A 36 43.41 -20.65 2.38
C GLU A 36 44.90 -21.03 2.26
N LYS A 37 45.72 -20.66 3.27
CA LYS A 37 47.18 -20.83 3.30
C LYS A 37 47.64 -21.53 4.58
N TRP A 38 48.88 -22.01 4.58
CA TRP A 38 49.51 -22.55 5.79
C TRP A 38 49.66 -21.47 6.86
N VAL A 39 49.37 -21.85 8.11
CA VAL A 39 49.55 -21.03 9.30
C VAL A 39 50.86 -21.44 9.96
N GLU A 40 51.79 -20.48 10.06
CA GLU A 40 53.07 -20.67 10.74
C GLU A 40 52.84 -20.64 12.27
N ALA A 41 52.92 -21.82 12.91
CA ALA A 41 52.70 -21.98 14.34
C ALA A 41 53.97 -21.74 15.16
N GLY A 42 55.14 -21.84 14.53
CA GLY A 42 56.44 -21.69 15.17
C GLY A 42 56.65 -22.78 16.22
N VAL A 43 56.97 -22.39 17.45
CA VAL A 43 57.17 -23.33 18.57
C VAL A 43 55.86 -23.74 19.27
N ARG A 44 54.70 -23.28 18.81
CA ARG A 44 53.42 -23.71 19.40
C ARG A 44 53.16 -25.18 19.10
N ARG A 45 52.48 -25.85 20.02
CA ARG A 45 52.10 -27.27 19.97
C ARG A 45 50.59 -27.48 19.96
N GLU A 46 49.84 -26.40 19.80
CA GLU A 46 48.38 -26.41 19.77
C GLU A 46 47.87 -25.46 18.68
N SER A 47 46.70 -25.78 18.15
CA SER A 47 45.88 -24.88 17.35
C SER A 47 44.48 -24.80 17.95
N GLU A 48 43.88 -23.62 17.88
CA GLU A 48 42.50 -23.38 18.31
C GLU A 48 41.69 -22.86 17.13
N ILE A 49 40.67 -23.61 16.75
CA ILE A 49 39.77 -23.29 15.64
C ILE A 49 38.38 -23.02 16.23
N MET A 50 37.80 -21.89 15.85
CA MET A 50 36.52 -21.44 16.38
C MET A 50 35.45 -21.38 15.30
N ASN A 51 34.21 -21.72 15.69
CA ASN A 51 32.99 -21.55 14.88
C ASN A 51 33.06 -22.18 13.49
N LEU A 52 33.50 -23.44 13.44
CA LEU A 52 33.47 -24.22 12.20
C LEU A 52 32.04 -24.33 11.68
N LYS A 53 31.89 -24.07 10.38
CA LYS A 53 30.62 -24.33 9.69
C LYS A 53 30.42 -25.84 9.55
N PRO A 54 29.18 -26.32 9.39
CA PRO A 54 28.97 -27.71 9.08
C PRO A 54 29.69 -28.11 7.80
N GLY A 55 30.44 -29.21 7.84
CA GLY A 55 31.28 -29.63 6.73
C GLY A 55 32.33 -30.65 7.13
N SER A 56 33.04 -31.15 6.12
CA SER A 56 34.19 -32.04 6.29
C SER A 56 35.47 -31.22 6.25
N TYR A 57 36.39 -31.51 7.16
CA TYR A 57 37.64 -30.80 7.32
C TYR A 57 38.82 -31.75 7.43
N THR A 58 39.95 -31.35 6.87
CA THR A 58 41.22 -32.09 6.96
C THR A 58 42.28 -31.19 7.60
N PHE A 59 42.64 -31.49 8.84
CA PHE A 59 43.73 -30.81 9.52
C PHE A 59 45.06 -31.42 9.08
N MET A 60 45.97 -30.58 8.58
CA MET A 60 47.30 -30.97 8.15
C MET A 60 48.34 -30.26 9.00
N VAL A 61 49.34 -30.97 9.51
CA VAL A 61 50.46 -30.40 10.27
C VAL A 61 51.78 -30.96 9.76
N THR A 62 52.78 -30.09 9.64
CA THR A 62 54.16 -30.49 9.33
C THR A 62 55.14 -29.72 10.20
N VAL A 63 56.34 -30.26 10.32
CA VAL A 63 57.42 -29.78 11.17
C VAL A 63 58.65 -29.47 10.32
N ALA A 64 59.34 -28.40 10.66
CA ALA A 64 60.68 -28.10 10.19
C ALA A 64 61.71 -28.51 11.25
N ASN A 65 62.80 -29.12 10.79
CA ASN A 65 63.96 -29.42 11.63
C ASN A 65 64.70 -28.11 12.05
N SER A 66 65.78 -28.24 12.81
CA SER A 66 66.62 -27.12 13.24
C SER A 66 67.20 -26.29 12.08
N ASP A 67 67.29 -26.88 10.89
CA ASP A 67 67.87 -26.27 9.70
C ASP A 67 66.81 -25.56 8.83
N GLY A 68 65.55 -25.52 9.29
CA GLY A 68 64.45 -24.87 8.59
C GLY A 68 63.88 -25.69 7.42
N ILE A 69 64.28 -26.95 7.28
CA ILE A 69 63.80 -27.85 6.23
C ILE A 69 62.49 -28.49 6.68
N TRP A 70 61.42 -28.20 5.95
CA TRP A 70 60.08 -28.74 6.20
C TRP A 70 59.94 -30.19 5.73
N ASN A 71 59.31 -31.04 6.54
CA ASN A 71 58.91 -32.38 6.10
C ASN A 71 57.87 -32.25 4.95
N PRO A 72 58.12 -32.84 3.76
CA PRO A 72 57.20 -32.76 2.61
C PRO A 72 55.89 -33.52 2.83
N GLU A 73 55.85 -34.48 3.76
CA GLU A 73 54.66 -35.28 4.06
C GLU A 73 53.99 -34.80 5.36
N PRO A 74 52.94 -33.96 5.28
CA PRO A 74 52.21 -33.54 6.48
C PRO A 74 51.36 -34.67 7.04
N LEU A 75 51.27 -34.73 8.38
CA LEU A 75 50.32 -35.59 9.07
C LEU A 75 48.91 -35.03 8.87
N LYS A 76 47.95 -35.90 8.54
CA LYS A 76 46.56 -35.52 8.24
C LYS A 76 45.59 -36.15 9.22
N ILE A 77 44.63 -35.37 9.71
CA ILE A 77 43.50 -35.83 10.52
C ILE A 77 42.21 -35.30 9.92
N GLU A 78 41.27 -36.21 9.66
CA GLU A 78 39.97 -35.88 9.09
C GLU A 78 38.87 -35.86 10.15
N PHE A 79 38.03 -34.83 10.11
CA PHE A 79 36.87 -34.73 10.97
C PHE A 79 35.70 -33.99 10.30
N ILE A 80 34.49 -34.24 10.81
CA ILE A 80 33.25 -33.69 10.26
C ILE A 80 32.54 -32.90 11.36
N GLN A 81 32.21 -31.65 11.06
CA GLN A 81 31.32 -30.81 11.86
C GLN A 81 29.88 -31.06 11.40
N LYS A 82 29.06 -31.74 12.21
CA LYS A 82 27.65 -32.00 11.86
C LYS A 82 26.82 -30.71 11.92
N PRO A 83 25.83 -30.54 11.02
CA PRO A 83 24.91 -29.41 11.10
C PRO A 83 24.01 -29.51 12.32
N ALA A 84 23.73 -28.39 12.97
CA ALA A 84 22.72 -28.35 14.03
C ALA A 84 21.33 -28.53 13.43
N PHE A 85 20.36 -29.04 14.22
CA PHE A 85 19.01 -29.34 13.71
C PHE A 85 18.35 -28.12 13.04
N TYR A 86 18.57 -26.90 13.55
CA TYR A 86 18.03 -25.66 12.99
C TYR A 86 18.73 -25.18 11.71
N GLN A 87 19.89 -25.75 11.37
CA GLN A 87 20.60 -25.49 10.12
C GLN A 87 20.12 -26.41 8.99
N THR A 88 19.28 -27.40 9.28
CA THR A 88 18.72 -28.32 8.28
C THR A 88 17.66 -27.63 7.42
N ASN A 89 17.55 -28.04 6.16
CA ASN A 89 16.50 -27.54 5.27
C ASN A 89 15.10 -27.88 5.78
N LEU A 90 14.92 -29.06 6.38
CA LEU A 90 13.64 -29.47 6.96
C LEU A 90 13.15 -28.49 8.02
N PHE A 91 14.02 -28.09 8.96
CA PHE A 91 13.66 -27.11 9.98
C PHE A 91 13.27 -25.76 9.37
N ARG A 92 13.99 -25.30 8.34
CA ARG A 92 13.66 -24.06 7.61
C ARG A 92 12.28 -24.14 6.96
N PHE A 93 11.96 -25.26 6.31
CA PHE A 93 10.63 -25.48 5.72
C PHE A 93 9.51 -25.49 6.77
N LEU A 94 9.75 -26.10 7.95
CA LEU A 94 8.78 -26.08 9.04
C LEU A 94 8.50 -24.66 9.54
N ILE A 95 9.53 -23.83 9.69
CA ILE A 95 9.35 -22.41 10.05
C ILE A 95 8.53 -21.67 9.00
N LEU A 96 8.82 -21.87 7.71
CA LEU A 96 8.05 -21.24 6.63
C LEU A 96 6.57 -21.68 6.64
N LEU A 97 6.31 -22.97 6.92
CA LEU A 97 4.94 -23.49 7.04
C LEU A 97 4.20 -22.85 8.22
N VAL A 98 4.86 -22.73 9.38
CA VAL A 98 4.29 -22.05 10.56
C VAL A 98 3.99 -20.59 10.25
N LEU A 99 4.91 -19.86 9.63
CA LEU A 99 4.69 -18.46 9.21
C LEU A 99 3.52 -18.34 8.22
N PHE A 100 3.45 -19.25 7.24
CA PHE A 100 2.34 -19.30 6.31
C PHE A 100 1.01 -19.53 7.02
N ALA A 101 0.94 -20.49 7.95
CA ALA A 101 -0.26 -20.76 8.73
C ALA A 101 -0.71 -19.55 9.56
N VAL A 102 0.23 -18.87 10.23
CA VAL A 102 -0.03 -17.67 11.03
C VAL A 102 -0.62 -16.53 10.17
N ILE A 103 -0.24 -16.42 8.91
CA ILE A 103 -0.80 -15.43 7.98
C ILE A 103 -2.14 -15.92 7.40
N TYR A 104 -2.20 -17.18 6.99
CA TYR A 104 -3.33 -17.77 6.29
C TYR A 104 -4.59 -17.87 7.17
N PHE A 105 -4.47 -18.39 8.40
CA PHE A 105 -5.62 -18.65 9.27
C PHE A 105 -6.40 -17.39 9.68
N PRO A 106 -5.75 -16.26 10.06
CA PRO A 106 -6.46 -15.02 10.36
C PRO A 106 -7.17 -14.42 9.14
N VAL A 107 -6.51 -14.43 7.96
CA VAL A 107 -7.11 -13.93 6.72
C VAL A 107 -8.36 -14.74 6.37
N ARG A 108 -8.24 -16.07 6.39
CA ARG A 108 -9.37 -16.97 6.12
C ARG A 108 -10.50 -16.81 7.12
N SER A 109 -10.18 -16.66 8.41
CA SER A 109 -11.18 -16.46 9.46
C SER A 109 -11.91 -15.13 9.33
N LYS A 110 -11.21 -14.05 8.93
CA LYS A 110 -11.83 -12.75 8.66
C LYS A 110 -12.77 -12.81 7.46
N MET A 111 -12.35 -13.42 6.36
CA MET A 111 -13.17 -13.52 5.14
C MET A 111 -14.51 -14.21 5.42
N LYS A 112 -14.52 -15.32 6.17
CA LYS A 112 -15.78 -16.00 6.54
C LYS A 112 -16.73 -15.14 7.38
N LYS A 113 -16.20 -14.31 8.29
CA LYS A 113 -17.04 -13.38 9.09
C LYS A 113 -17.58 -12.22 8.28
N MET A 114 -16.84 -11.77 7.27
CA MET A 114 -17.26 -10.70 6.37
C MET A 114 -18.33 -11.17 5.40
N GLU A 115 -18.29 -12.44 4.99
CA GLU A 115 -19.29 -13.06 4.13
C GLU A 115 -20.66 -13.11 4.82
N THR A 116 -20.73 -13.60 6.07
CA THR A 116 -21.99 -13.65 6.83
C THR A 116 -22.56 -12.25 7.08
N HIS A 117 -21.72 -11.27 7.43
CA HIS A 117 -22.19 -9.91 7.65
C HIS A 117 -22.63 -9.23 6.34
N ASN A 118 -21.99 -9.54 5.21
CA ASN A 118 -22.40 -9.03 3.90
C ASN A 118 -23.73 -9.65 3.44
N GLU A 119 -23.97 -10.92 3.71
CA GLU A 119 -25.28 -11.55 3.46
C GLU A 119 -26.37 -10.88 4.29
N GLU A 120 -26.16 -10.74 5.60
CA GLU A 120 -27.07 -9.99 6.49
C GLU A 120 -27.32 -8.55 6.00
N LEU A 121 -26.26 -7.84 5.60
CA LEU A 121 -26.35 -6.49 5.04
C LEU A 121 -27.15 -6.47 3.73
N THR A 122 -26.97 -7.47 2.87
CA THR A 122 -27.67 -7.56 1.58
C THR A 122 -29.15 -7.80 1.81
N ASP A 123 -29.50 -8.69 2.75
CA ASP A 123 -30.88 -8.96 3.14
C ASP A 123 -31.55 -7.71 3.72
N MET A 124 -30.91 -7.03 4.69
CA MET A 124 -31.43 -5.79 5.27
C MET A 124 -31.59 -4.66 4.24
N VAL A 125 -30.64 -4.52 3.30
CA VAL A 125 -30.75 -3.53 2.22
C VAL A 125 -31.90 -3.87 1.29
N SER A 126 -32.09 -5.15 0.96
CA SER A 126 -33.19 -5.59 0.09
C SER A 126 -34.56 -5.32 0.71
N GLU A 127 -34.73 -5.60 2.01
CA GLU A 127 -35.94 -5.32 2.76
C GLU A 127 -36.22 -3.82 2.83
N THR A 128 -35.19 -3.02 3.17
CA THR A 128 -35.30 -1.55 3.18
C THR A 128 -35.64 -0.99 1.78
N GLN A 129 -35.09 -1.58 0.71
CA GLN A 129 -35.39 -1.18 -0.67
C GLN A 129 -36.82 -1.51 -1.06
N GLU A 130 -37.35 -2.66 -0.65
CA GLU A 130 -38.76 -3.00 -0.87
C GLU A 130 -39.69 -2.07 -0.09
N GLU A 131 -39.40 -1.78 1.17
CA GLU A 131 -40.15 -0.80 1.96
C GLU A 131 -40.12 0.60 1.32
N LEU A 132 -38.93 1.06 0.92
CA LEU A 132 -38.79 2.34 0.21
C LEU A 132 -39.54 2.35 -1.12
N LYS A 133 -39.56 1.23 -1.84
CA LYS A 133 -40.30 1.10 -3.09
C LYS A 133 -41.80 1.18 -2.82
N GLN A 134 -42.33 0.46 -1.84
CA GLN A 134 -43.74 0.53 -1.42
C GLN A 134 -44.13 1.93 -0.96
N VAL A 135 -43.34 2.55 -0.10
CA VAL A 135 -43.54 3.93 0.36
C VAL A 135 -43.46 4.89 -0.83
N SER A 136 -42.53 4.70 -1.77
CA SER A 136 -42.43 5.54 -2.97
C SER A 136 -43.58 5.34 -3.94
N GLU A 137 -44.13 4.13 -4.06
CA GLU A 137 -45.31 3.81 -4.88
C GLU A 137 -46.58 4.36 -4.24
N GLU A 138 -46.71 4.28 -2.92
CA GLU A 138 -47.80 4.89 -2.15
C GLU A 138 -47.74 6.43 -2.24
N LEU A 139 -46.55 7.03 -2.03
CA LEU A 139 -46.34 8.45 -2.28
C LEU A 139 -46.67 8.76 -3.74
N SER A 140 -46.12 8.04 -4.72
CA SER A 140 -46.35 8.30 -6.15
C SER A 140 -47.82 8.16 -6.53
N SER A 141 -48.57 7.26 -5.94
CA SER A 141 -50.02 7.10 -6.15
C SER A 141 -50.79 8.28 -5.53
N LYS A 142 -50.42 8.66 -4.29
CA LYS A 142 -50.97 9.82 -3.59
C LYS A 142 -50.62 11.16 -4.25
N TYR A 143 -49.48 11.22 -4.95
CA TYR A 143 -49.00 12.39 -5.70
C TYR A 143 -49.33 12.33 -7.20
N ALA A 144 -49.72 11.19 -7.77
CA ALA A 144 -50.20 11.10 -9.16
C ALA A 144 -51.52 11.86 -9.35
N SER A 145 -52.31 12.00 -8.27
CA SER A 145 -53.48 12.89 -8.22
C SER A 145 -53.12 14.38 -8.05
N SER A 146 -51.84 14.71 -7.89
CA SER A 146 -51.30 16.07 -7.71
C SER A 146 -49.99 16.29 -8.47
N SER A 147 -49.77 15.59 -9.59
CA SER A 147 -48.64 15.85 -10.48
C SER A 147 -48.73 17.29 -10.95
N LEU A 148 -47.67 18.06 -10.71
CA LEU A 148 -47.48 19.39 -11.28
C LEU A 148 -47.80 19.34 -12.78
N GLY A 149 -48.73 20.19 -13.22
CA GLY A 149 -49.04 20.32 -14.64
C GLY A 149 -47.83 20.87 -15.41
N ASP A 150 -47.85 20.77 -16.74
CA ASP A 150 -46.79 21.36 -17.58
C ASP A 150 -46.60 22.88 -17.34
N GLU A 151 -47.66 23.57 -16.90
CA GLU A 151 -47.61 24.99 -16.50
C GLU A 151 -46.78 25.20 -15.22
N ASP A 152 -46.93 24.34 -14.22
CA ASP A 152 -46.20 24.40 -12.97
C ASP A 152 -44.70 24.09 -13.15
N LEU A 153 -44.37 23.14 -14.04
CA LEU A 153 -42.97 22.80 -14.35
C LEU A 153 -42.21 24.01 -14.92
N ASN A 154 -42.85 24.75 -15.83
CA ASN A 154 -42.26 25.97 -16.41
C ASN A 154 -42.16 27.11 -15.39
N TYR A 155 -43.14 27.24 -14.49
CA TYR A 155 -43.11 28.21 -13.40
C TYR A 155 -41.91 27.96 -12.46
N TYR A 156 -41.79 26.73 -11.94
CA TYR A 156 -40.69 26.38 -11.04
C TYR A 156 -39.33 26.43 -11.73
N LYS A 157 -39.23 26.06 -13.01
CA LYS A 157 -38.00 26.20 -13.79
C LYS A 157 -37.49 27.64 -13.74
N LYS A 158 -38.36 28.62 -14.01
CA LYS A 158 -38.00 30.04 -13.99
C LYS A 158 -37.55 30.52 -12.61
N ILE A 159 -38.26 30.10 -11.55
CA ILE A 159 -37.89 30.45 -10.16
C ILE A 159 -36.53 29.87 -9.81
N ILE A 160 -36.30 28.60 -10.12
CA ILE A 160 -35.02 27.93 -9.85
C ILE A 160 -33.89 28.60 -10.62
N GLU A 161 -34.05 28.87 -11.92
CA GLU A 161 -33.04 29.57 -12.73
C GLU A 161 -32.72 30.94 -12.15
N LYS A 162 -33.75 31.72 -11.82
CA LYS A 162 -33.60 33.05 -11.23
C LYS A 162 -32.83 33.00 -9.91
N TYR A 163 -33.26 32.14 -8.98
CA TYR A 163 -32.64 32.00 -7.67
C TYR A 163 -31.18 31.51 -7.77
N MET A 164 -30.90 30.57 -8.67
CA MET A 164 -29.53 30.11 -8.89
C MET A 164 -28.63 31.25 -9.36
N VAL A 165 -29.11 32.13 -10.25
CA VAL A 165 -28.33 33.25 -10.77
C VAL A 165 -28.15 34.37 -9.74
N GLU A 166 -29.21 34.74 -9.02
CA GLU A 166 -29.23 35.88 -8.11
C GLU A 166 -28.54 35.57 -6.76
N GLU A 167 -28.93 34.48 -6.11
CA GLU A 167 -28.46 34.14 -4.75
C GLU A 167 -27.23 33.23 -4.74
N LYS A 168 -26.90 32.63 -5.90
CA LYS A 168 -25.74 31.73 -6.08
C LYS A 168 -25.57 30.67 -4.98
N PRO A 169 -26.63 29.90 -4.62
CA PRO A 169 -26.53 28.87 -3.58
C PRO A 169 -25.52 27.77 -3.94
N TYR A 170 -25.13 27.64 -5.22
CA TYR A 170 -24.13 26.66 -5.67
C TYR A 170 -22.71 26.94 -5.16
N LEU A 171 -22.42 28.12 -4.61
CA LEU A 171 -21.13 28.42 -3.97
C LEU A 171 -20.95 27.69 -2.64
N ASP A 172 -22.05 27.28 -2.01
CA ASP A 172 -22.04 26.42 -0.83
C ASP A 172 -21.67 24.99 -1.22
N ASP A 173 -20.55 24.49 -0.69
CA ASP A 173 -20.05 23.14 -1.00
C ASP A 173 -20.86 22.02 -0.32
N GLU A 174 -21.73 22.37 0.64
CA GLU A 174 -22.68 21.48 1.31
C GLU A 174 -24.11 21.60 0.76
N LEU A 175 -24.31 22.27 -0.38
CA LEU A 175 -25.63 22.40 -0.99
C LEU A 175 -26.21 21.03 -1.36
N THR A 176 -27.34 20.68 -0.74
CA THR A 176 -28.13 19.48 -1.03
C THR A 176 -29.48 19.85 -1.65
N ILE A 177 -30.13 18.88 -2.30
CA ILE A 177 -31.48 19.07 -2.86
C ILE A 177 -32.50 19.50 -1.79
N ARG A 178 -32.40 18.94 -0.58
CA ARG A 178 -33.28 19.29 0.55
C ARG A 178 -33.04 20.74 1.00
N LYS A 179 -31.78 21.19 1.04
CA LYS A 179 -31.42 22.56 1.39
C LYS A 179 -31.94 23.55 0.35
N LEU A 180 -31.73 23.28 -0.95
CA LEU A 180 -32.23 24.13 -2.02
C LEU A 180 -33.76 24.18 -2.06
N ALA A 181 -34.42 23.04 -1.87
CA ALA A 181 -35.89 22.97 -1.81
C ALA A 181 -36.43 23.83 -0.66
N LYS A 182 -35.81 23.74 0.52
CA LYS A 182 -36.17 24.58 1.67
C LYS A 182 -35.97 26.07 1.40
N LEU A 183 -34.87 26.45 0.74
CA LEU A 183 -34.57 27.85 0.38
C LEU A 183 -35.57 28.43 -0.64
N LEU A 184 -36.07 27.59 -1.54
CA LEU A 184 -37.06 27.95 -2.56
C LEU A 184 -38.51 27.81 -2.06
N GLU A 185 -38.71 27.37 -0.82
CA GLU A 185 -40.03 27.06 -0.25
C GLU A 185 -40.85 26.05 -1.08
N ILE A 186 -40.17 25.10 -1.72
CA ILE A 186 -40.80 24.02 -2.49
C ILE A 186 -40.47 22.65 -1.92
N GLN A 187 -41.30 21.66 -2.24
CA GLN A 187 -41.05 20.30 -1.80
C GLN A 187 -39.85 19.67 -2.54
N PRO A 188 -38.97 18.88 -1.87
CA PRO A 188 -37.79 18.29 -2.49
C PRO A 188 -38.08 17.44 -3.73
N HIS A 189 -39.22 16.75 -3.75
CA HIS A 189 -39.63 15.93 -4.90
C HIS A 189 -40.04 16.78 -6.11
N HIS A 190 -40.71 17.93 -5.90
CA HIS A 190 -40.98 18.89 -6.99
C HIS A 190 -39.68 19.47 -7.56
N LEU A 191 -38.73 19.86 -6.70
CA LEU A 191 -37.42 20.33 -7.18
C LEU A 191 -36.70 19.25 -8.00
N SER A 192 -36.72 17.99 -7.53
CA SER A 192 -36.15 16.85 -8.26
C SER A 192 -36.84 16.64 -9.60
N GLN A 193 -38.18 16.68 -9.62
CA GLN A 193 -38.99 16.50 -10.84
C GLN A 193 -38.69 17.61 -11.85
N VAL A 194 -38.62 18.87 -11.43
CA VAL A 194 -38.30 19.99 -12.33
C VAL A 194 -36.87 19.87 -12.87
N ILE A 195 -35.89 19.53 -12.03
CA ILE A 195 -34.49 19.32 -12.46
C ILE A 195 -34.38 18.19 -13.51
N ASN A 196 -35.01 17.04 -13.24
CA ASN A 196 -34.94 15.90 -14.16
C ASN A 196 -35.77 16.12 -15.44
N SER A 197 -36.98 16.68 -15.32
CA SER A 197 -37.90 16.80 -16.45
C SER A 197 -37.66 18.05 -17.29
N ALA A 198 -37.43 19.21 -16.67
CA ALA A 198 -37.35 20.51 -17.34
C ALA A 198 -35.92 20.95 -17.68
N PHE A 199 -34.92 20.53 -16.89
CA PHE A 199 -33.49 20.76 -17.18
C PHE A 199 -32.79 19.53 -17.79
N LYS A 200 -33.42 18.35 -17.77
CA LYS A 200 -32.85 17.08 -18.28
C LYS A 200 -31.51 16.72 -17.62
N MET A 201 -31.38 17.03 -16.34
CA MET A 201 -30.17 16.79 -15.54
C MET A 201 -30.54 16.19 -14.20
N ASN A 202 -29.60 15.50 -13.54
CA ASN A 202 -29.73 15.23 -12.11
C ASN A 202 -29.22 16.42 -11.28
N PHE A 203 -29.57 16.47 -9.99
CA PHE A 203 -29.19 17.58 -9.08
C PHE A 203 -27.68 17.85 -9.07
N TYR A 204 -26.86 16.80 -9.03
CA TYR A 204 -25.40 16.92 -9.02
C TYR A 204 -24.88 17.61 -10.29
N THR A 205 -25.37 17.22 -11.46
CA THR A 205 -24.98 17.80 -12.75
C THR A 205 -25.50 19.23 -12.87
N PHE A 206 -26.72 19.48 -12.40
CA PHE A 206 -27.34 20.79 -12.38
C PHE A 206 -26.51 21.80 -11.59
N VAL A 207 -26.21 21.53 -10.32
CA VAL A 207 -25.41 22.43 -9.46
C VAL A 207 -24.03 22.66 -10.05
N ASN A 208 -23.35 21.59 -10.47
CA ASN A 208 -22.00 21.68 -10.99
C ASN A 208 -21.92 22.45 -12.32
N SER A 209 -22.99 22.49 -13.12
CA SER A 209 -23.03 23.32 -14.32
C SER A 209 -22.91 24.81 -14.00
N TYR A 210 -23.50 25.26 -12.88
CA TYR A 210 -23.36 26.64 -12.41
C TYR A 210 -21.98 26.91 -11.81
N ARG A 211 -21.44 25.96 -11.04
CA ARG A 211 -20.08 26.07 -10.47
C ARG A 211 -19.03 26.22 -11.57
N VAL A 212 -19.09 25.43 -12.64
CA VAL A 212 -18.17 25.58 -13.78
C VAL A 212 -18.31 26.94 -14.46
N LYS A 213 -19.54 27.43 -14.65
CA LYS A 213 -19.77 28.77 -15.21
C LYS A 213 -19.16 29.87 -14.34
N GLU A 214 -19.27 29.76 -13.01
CA GLU A 214 -18.65 30.71 -12.09
C GLU A 214 -17.12 30.63 -12.12
N VAL A 215 -16.53 29.43 -12.19
CA VAL A 215 -15.08 29.27 -12.37
C VAL A 215 -14.62 29.99 -13.64
N ILE A 216 -15.29 29.77 -14.77
CA ILE A 216 -14.95 30.42 -16.05
C ILE A 216 -15.07 31.95 -15.92
N LYS A 217 -16.09 32.44 -15.22
CA LYS A 217 -16.27 33.87 -14.97
C LYS A 217 -15.11 34.44 -14.14
N LEU A 218 -14.74 33.78 -13.04
CA LEU A 218 -13.64 34.20 -12.17
C LEU A 218 -12.27 34.08 -12.83
N MET A 219 -12.08 33.14 -13.76
CA MET A 219 -10.85 33.04 -14.57
C MET A 219 -10.68 34.23 -15.53
N LYS A 220 -11.78 34.86 -15.96
CA LYS A 220 -11.75 36.03 -16.86
C LYS A 220 -11.64 37.36 -16.11
N ASP A 221 -11.75 37.34 -14.78
CA ASP A 221 -11.67 38.54 -13.96
C ASP A 221 -10.21 39.01 -13.80
N PRO A 222 -9.84 40.21 -14.28
CA PRO A 222 -8.46 40.72 -14.19
C PRO A 222 -7.92 40.77 -12.76
N GLU A 223 -8.78 41.05 -11.78
CA GLU A 223 -8.41 41.14 -10.36
C GLU A 223 -8.04 39.77 -9.76
N ARG A 224 -8.52 38.68 -10.39
CA ARG A 224 -8.29 37.30 -9.97
C ARG A 224 -7.16 36.62 -10.74
N LYS A 225 -6.45 37.32 -11.62
CA LYS A 225 -5.39 36.75 -12.47
C LYS A 225 -4.29 36.04 -11.67
N HIS A 226 -3.99 36.52 -10.47
CA HIS A 226 -2.97 35.94 -9.58
C HIS A 226 -3.48 34.78 -8.71
N HIS A 227 -4.78 34.50 -8.70
CA HIS A 227 -5.32 33.38 -7.93
C HIS A 227 -4.98 32.06 -8.63
N THR A 228 -4.73 31.02 -7.83
CA THR A 228 -4.58 29.67 -8.39
C THR A 228 -5.93 29.18 -8.91
N ILE A 229 -5.93 28.38 -9.98
CA ILE A 229 -7.15 27.74 -10.51
C ILE A 229 -7.89 26.98 -9.39
N LEU A 230 -7.13 26.34 -8.50
CA LEU A 230 -7.70 25.56 -7.41
C LEU A 230 -8.40 26.44 -6.38
N ALA A 231 -7.86 27.62 -6.06
CA ALA A 231 -8.54 28.59 -5.19
C ALA A 231 -9.85 29.07 -5.83
N ILE A 232 -9.83 29.39 -7.13
CA ILE A 232 -11.05 29.77 -7.88
C ILE A 232 -12.09 28.65 -7.85
N ALA A 233 -11.67 27.38 -7.98
CA ALA A 233 -12.57 26.24 -7.91
C ALA A 233 -13.21 26.09 -6.52
N TYR A 234 -12.46 26.27 -5.44
CA TYR A 234 -12.99 26.22 -4.09
C TYR A 234 -13.93 27.39 -3.79
N ASP A 235 -13.58 28.60 -4.22
CA ASP A 235 -14.46 29.78 -4.14
C ASP A 235 -15.77 29.57 -4.92
N SER A 236 -15.77 28.69 -5.92
CA SER A 236 -16.95 28.33 -6.73
C SER A 236 -17.75 27.15 -6.16
N GLY A 237 -17.43 26.66 -4.95
CA GLY A 237 -18.18 25.62 -4.24
C GLY A 237 -17.75 24.17 -4.53
N PHE A 238 -16.60 23.94 -5.18
CA PHE A 238 -16.09 22.57 -5.35
C PHE A 238 -15.46 22.05 -4.05
N LYS A 239 -15.93 20.90 -3.55
CA LYS A 239 -15.36 20.27 -2.34
C LYS A 239 -13.96 19.65 -2.53
N SER A 240 -13.58 19.33 -3.77
CA SER A 240 -12.29 18.67 -4.04
C SER A 240 -11.73 18.93 -5.45
N LYS A 241 -10.39 18.94 -5.55
CA LYS A 241 -9.64 19.06 -6.82
C LYS A 241 -10.04 18.00 -7.86
N SER A 242 -10.23 16.76 -7.43
CA SER A 242 -10.56 15.65 -8.33
C SER A 242 -11.94 15.82 -8.97
N SER A 243 -12.94 16.18 -8.17
CA SER A 243 -14.30 16.48 -8.66
C SER A 243 -14.28 17.66 -9.63
N PHE A 244 -13.60 18.74 -9.25
CA PHE A 244 -13.44 19.93 -10.09
C PHE A 244 -12.86 19.58 -11.47
N ASN A 245 -11.70 18.93 -11.53
CA ASN A 245 -11.03 18.61 -12.79
C ASN A 245 -11.91 17.75 -13.71
N THR A 246 -12.58 16.73 -13.14
CA THR A 246 -13.42 15.80 -13.89
C THR A 246 -14.63 16.51 -14.50
N ILE A 247 -15.32 17.32 -13.69
CA ILE A 247 -16.50 18.06 -14.12
C ILE A 247 -16.13 19.16 -15.11
N PHE A 248 -15.08 19.94 -14.83
CA PHE A 248 -14.67 21.03 -15.71
C PHE A 248 -14.30 20.50 -17.11
N LYS A 249 -13.52 19.41 -17.18
CA LYS A 249 -13.17 18.76 -18.45
C LYS A 249 -14.38 18.19 -19.17
N LYS A 250 -15.31 17.56 -18.44
CA LYS A 250 -16.55 17.04 -19.02
C LYS A 250 -17.42 18.15 -19.61
N THR A 251 -17.46 19.32 -18.98
CA THR A 251 -18.30 20.45 -19.41
C THR A 251 -17.65 21.27 -20.53
N THR A 252 -16.33 21.51 -20.47
CA THR A 252 -15.62 22.41 -21.40
C THR A 252 -14.85 21.69 -22.51
N GLY A 253 -14.63 20.37 -22.37
CA GLY A 253 -13.77 19.59 -23.24
C GLY A 253 -12.26 19.73 -22.97
N LYS A 254 -11.85 20.70 -22.13
CA LYS A 254 -10.45 21.03 -21.84
C LYS A 254 -10.15 20.91 -20.35
N THR A 255 -8.90 20.71 -19.99
CA THR A 255 -8.49 20.81 -18.58
C THR A 255 -8.52 22.27 -18.12
N PRO A 256 -8.68 22.54 -16.81
CA PRO A 256 -8.70 23.90 -16.30
C PRO A 256 -7.46 24.74 -16.65
N SER A 257 -6.27 24.11 -16.68
CA SER A 257 -5.03 24.80 -17.05
C SER A 257 -5.01 25.17 -18.53
N GLU A 258 -5.32 24.22 -19.42
CA GLU A 258 -5.41 24.49 -20.87
C GLU A 258 -6.41 25.61 -21.17
N TYR A 259 -7.54 25.64 -20.46
CA TYR A 259 -8.54 26.68 -20.62
C TYR A 259 -8.03 28.06 -20.17
N ARG A 260 -7.25 28.12 -19.08
CA ARG A 260 -6.69 29.39 -18.60
C ARG A 260 -5.59 29.91 -19.51
N ASP A 261 -4.72 29.03 -19.99
CA ASP A 261 -3.67 29.40 -20.92
C ASP A 261 -4.29 30.04 -22.18
N GLU A 262 -5.34 29.44 -22.74
CA GLU A 262 -6.07 30.00 -23.88
C GLU A 262 -6.66 31.40 -23.62
N LEU A 263 -7.14 31.67 -22.41
CA LEU A 263 -7.64 33.00 -22.03
C LEU A 263 -6.53 34.05 -21.90
N ASP A 264 -5.32 33.65 -21.51
CA ASP A 264 -4.17 34.56 -21.42
C ASP A 264 -3.60 34.94 -22.80
N PHE A 265 -3.90 34.15 -23.83
CA PHE A 265 -3.47 34.38 -25.22
C PHE A 265 -4.54 34.99 -26.14
N SER A 266 -5.76 35.23 -25.64
CA SER A 266 -6.90 35.82 -26.38
C SER A 266 -7.16 37.28 -25.99
#